data_AF-A0A077NWB1-F1
#
_entry.id   AF-A0A077NWB1-F1
#
_cell.length_a   1.000
_cell.length_b   1.000
_cell.length_c   1.000
_cell.angle_alpha   90.00
_cell.angle_beta   90.00
_cell.angle_gamma   90.00
#
_symmetry.space_group_name_H-M   'P 1'
#
loop_
_entity.id
_entity.type
_entity.pdbx_description
1 polymer ?
#
loop_
_entity_poly.entity_id
_entity_poly.type
_entity_poly.pdbx_seq_one_letter_code
_entity_poly.pdbx_strand_id
1 'polypeptide(L)'
;MNIPEPIFLPVEINTDNDAVIMERCIKQNCEDERRVRADGHASRLRYFAMMVRKDHLDSNAIAELLESEASEMERQAQEWNYV
;
A
#
# COMPACT_ATOMS: atom_id res chain seq x y z
N MET A 1 29.31 49.95 -15.19
CA MET A 1 28.04 49.34 -14.76
C MET A 1 28.34 48.50 -13.53
N ASN A 2 27.92 48.93 -12.33
CA ASN A 2 28.06 48.13 -11.10
C ASN A 2 26.89 47.16 -11.04
N ILE A 3 27.18 45.86 -11.13
CA ILE A 3 26.17 44.82 -10.90
C ILE A 3 26.07 44.66 -9.37
N PRO A 4 24.88 44.82 -8.78
CA PRO A 4 24.71 44.66 -7.34
C PRO A 4 24.97 43.19 -6.95
N GLU A 5 25.68 42.99 -5.84
CA GLU A 5 25.94 41.65 -5.31
C GLU A 5 24.62 40.99 -4.86
N PRO A 6 24.41 39.70 -5.19
CA PRO A 6 23.22 38.98 -4.75
C PRO A 6 23.24 38.78 -3.24
N ILE A 7 22.21 39.30 -2.58
CA ILE A 7 21.97 39.07 -1.15
C ILE A 7 21.17 37.77 -1.02
N PHE A 8 21.80 36.74 -0.47
CA PHE A 8 21.12 35.49 -0.12
C PHE A 8 20.45 35.67 1.25
N LEU A 9 19.13 35.78 1.25
CA LEU A 9 18.33 35.77 2.48
C LEU A 9 18.08 34.31 2.90
N PRO A 10 18.20 33.97 4.20
CA PRO A 10 17.83 32.64 4.68
C PRO A 10 16.35 32.39 4.37
N VAL A 11 16.04 31.22 3.80
CA VAL A 11 14.66 30.77 3.67
C VAL A 11 14.13 30.52 5.09
N GLU A 12 13.02 31.16 5.44
CA GLU A 12 12.28 30.83 6.66
C GLU A 12 11.68 29.44 6.49
N ILE A 13 12.32 28.43 7.09
CA ILE A 13 11.81 27.07 7.11
C ILE A 13 10.70 27.03 8.16
N ASN A 14 9.44 27.02 7.72
CA ASN A 14 8.29 26.83 8.60
C ASN A 14 8.13 25.33 8.88
N THR A 15 8.98 24.81 9.78
CA THR A 15 9.05 23.39 10.15
C THR A 15 7.72 22.82 10.64
N ASP A 16 6.86 23.64 11.25
CA ASP A 16 5.57 23.21 11.77
C ASP A 16 4.58 22.92 10.64
N ASN A 17 4.56 23.77 9.60
CA ASN A 17 3.73 23.56 8.43
C ASN A 17 4.23 22.35 7.61
N ASP A 18 5.54 22.19 7.47
CA ASP A 18 6.13 21.07 6.75
C ASP A 18 5.89 19.74 7.47
N ALA A 19 5.95 19.71 8.81
CA ALA A 19 5.63 18.53 9.61
C ALA A 19 4.16 18.08 9.43
N VAL A 20 3.21 19.03 9.42
CA VAL A 20 1.78 18.75 9.18
C VAL A 20 1.53 18.22 7.77
N ILE A 21 2.21 18.76 6.77
CA ILE A 21 2.12 18.28 5.38
C ILE A 21 2.69 16.86 5.28
N MET A 22 3.86 16.60 5.85
CA MET A 22 4.47 15.28 5.86
C MET A 22 3.57 14.24 6.56
N GLU A 23 3.01 14.57 7.72
CA GLU A 23 2.09 13.66 8.44
C GLU A 23 0.86 13.33 7.60
N ARG A 24 0.27 14.33 6.93
CA ARG A 24 -0.87 14.11 6.02
C ARG A 24 -0.50 13.21 4.85
N CYS A 25 0.65 13.45 4.22
CA CYS A 25 1.14 12.62 3.12
C CYS A 25 1.38 11.17 3.54
N ILE A 26 1.99 10.94 4.71
CA ILE A 26 2.22 9.60 5.25
C ILE A 26 0.88 8.88 5.49
N LYS A 27 -0.08 9.53 6.15
CA LYS A 27 -1.41 8.96 6.40
C LYS A 27 -2.12 8.58 5.12
N GLN A 28 -2.08 9.47 4.13
CA GLN A 28 -2.70 9.22 2.82
C GLN A 28 -2.05 8.02 2.13
N ASN A 29 -0.71 7.97 2.09
CA ASN A 29 0.00 6.87 1.47
C ASN A 29 -0.30 5.53 2.16
N CYS A 30 -0.32 5.49 3.49
CA CYS A 30 -0.68 4.27 4.22
C CYS A 30 -2.11 3.79 3.89
N GLU A 31 -3.06 4.70 3.73
CA GLU A 31 -4.45 4.37 3.38
C GLU A 31 -4.56 3.90 1.92
N ASP A 32 -3.91 4.58 0.98
CA ASP A 32 -3.90 4.17 -0.43
C ASP A 32 -3.26 2.79 -0.60
N GLU A 33 -2.15 2.53 0.08
CA GLU A 33 -1.56 1.20 0.11
C GLU A 33 -2.51 0.15 0.69
N ARG A 34 -3.22 0.44 1.80
CA ARG A 34 -4.22 -0.48 2.36
C ARG A 34 -5.31 -0.82 1.34
N ARG A 35 -5.80 0.17 0.59
CA ARG A 35 -6.81 -0.02 -0.44
C ARG A 35 -6.32 -0.87 -1.59
N VAL A 36 -5.16 -0.53 -2.16
CA VAL A 36 -4.56 -1.29 -3.28
C VAL A 36 -4.40 -2.76 -2.91
N ARG A 37 -4.00 -3.04 -1.67
CA ARG A 37 -3.88 -4.41 -1.18
C ARG A 37 -5.22 -5.11 -1.06
N ALA A 38 -6.20 -4.47 -0.43
CA ALA A 38 -7.55 -5.03 -0.31
C ALA A 38 -8.15 -5.35 -1.69
N ASP A 39 -7.95 -4.47 -2.69
CA ASP A 39 -8.37 -4.69 -4.06
C ASP A 39 -7.63 -5.86 -4.73
N GLY A 40 -6.34 -6.02 -4.43
CA GLY A 40 -5.52 -7.16 -4.85
C GLY A 40 -6.05 -8.49 -4.31
N HIS A 41 -6.28 -8.57 -2.99
CA HIS A 41 -6.86 -9.76 -2.34
C HIS A 41 -8.25 -10.08 -2.89
N ALA A 42 -9.11 -9.07 -3.02
CA ALA A 42 -10.45 -9.25 -3.59
C ALA A 42 -10.40 -9.77 -5.03
N SER A 43 -9.47 -9.29 -5.85
CA SER A 43 -9.29 -9.77 -7.22
C SER A 43 -8.83 -11.22 -7.27
N ARG A 44 -7.91 -11.64 -6.40
CA ARG A 44 -7.47 -13.05 -6.33
C ARG A 44 -8.58 -13.98 -5.87
N LEU A 45 -9.34 -13.60 -4.85
CA LEU A 45 -10.52 -14.38 -4.41
C LEU A 45 -11.57 -14.52 -5.52
N ARG A 46 -11.82 -13.47 -6.29
CA ARG A 46 -12.71 -13.54 -7.46
C ARG A 46 -12.18 -14.48 -8.54
N TYR A 47 -10.86 -14.48 -8.76
CA TYR A 47 -10.20 -15.40 -9.68
C TYR A 47 -10.33 -16.86 -9.23
N PHE A 48 -10.09 -17.16 -7.94
CA PHE A 48 -10.34 -18.49 -7.40
C PHE A 48 -11.80 -18.90 -7.57
N ALA A 49 -12.74 -18.02 -7.23
CA ALA A 49 -14.17 -18.30 -7.40
C ALA A 49 -14.57 -18.56 -8.86
N MET A 50 -13.86 -17.98 -9.83
CA MET A 50 -14.02 -18.28 -11.25
C MET A 50 -13.47 -19.68 -11.58
N MET A 51 -12.26 -20.02 -11.13
CA MET A 51 -11.67 -21.35 -11.37
C MET A 51 -12.51 -22.47 -10.76
N VAL A 52 -12.97 -22.29 -9.52
CA VAL A 52 -13.85 -23.26 -8.85
C VAL A 52 -15.09 -23.56 -9.68
N ARG A 53 -15.72 -22.53 -10.26
CA ARG A 53 -16.90 -22.67 -11.12
C ARG A 53 -16.58 -23.29 -12.48
N LYS A 54 -15.45 -22.93 -13.07
CA LYS A 54 -15.04 -23.39 -14.41
C LYS A 54 -14.61 -24.86 -14.39
N ASP A 55 -13.80 -25.23 -13.41
CA ASP A 55 -13.13 -26.53 -13.35
C ASP A 55 -13.83 -27.51 -12.40
N HIS A 56 -14.97 -27.10 -11.81
CA HIS A 56 -15.75 -27.90 -10.87
C HIS A 56 -14.89 -28.50 -9.74
N LEU A 57 -14.05 -27.66 -9.14
CA LEU A 57 -13.13 -28.09 -8.08
C LEU A 57 -13.92 -28.69 -6.91
N ASP A 58 -13.39 -29.79 -6.38
CA ASP A 58 -13.93 -30.40 -5.18
C ASP A 58 -13.61 -29.57 -3.93
N SER A 59 -14.27 -29.90 -2.82
CA SER A 59 -14.14 -29.17 -1.56
C SER A 59 -12.73 -29.14 -1.00
N ASN A 60 -11.90 -30.16 -1.27
CA ASN A 60 -10.51 -30.19 -0.79
C ASN A 60 -9.66 -29.22 -1.60
N ALA A 61 -9.78 -29.24 -2.93
CA ALA A 61 -9.08 -28.30 -3.80
C ALA A 61 -9.46 -26.84 -3.52
N ILE A 62 -10.74 -26.58 -3.20
CA ILE A 62 -11.19 -25.26 -2.75
C ILE A 62 -10.53 -24.86 -1.43
N ALA A 63 -10.50 -25.76 -0.44
CA ALA A 63 -9.89 -25.50 0.86
C ALA A 63 -8.41 -25.17 0.72
N GLU A 64 -7.64 -25.94 -0.06
CA GLU A 64 -6.22 -25.69 -0.30
C GLU A 64 -5.96 -24.32 -0.93
N LEU A 65 -6.78 -23.90 -1.90
CA LEU A 65 -6.66 -22.56 -2.51
C LEU A 65 -6.92 -21.43 -1.51
N LEU A 66 -7.92 -21.60 -0.63
CA LEU A 66 -8.25 -20.60 0.38
C LEU A 66 -7.16 -20.52 1.47
N GLU A 67 -6.66 -21.66 1.95
CA GLU A 67 -5.56 -21.72 2.91
C GLU A 67 -4.26 -21.12 2.35
N SER A 68 -3.97 -21.36 1.07
CA SER A 68 -2.82 -20.75 0.41
C SER A 68 -2.95 -19.23 0.31
N GLU A 69 -4.13 -18.69 0.02
CA GLU A 69 -4.35 -17.24 -0.02
C GLU A 69 -4.28 -16.63 1.38
N ALA A 70 -4.83 -17.29 2.39
CA ALA A 70 -4.73 -16.85 3.78
C ALA A 70 -3.26 -16.81 4.25
N SER A 71 -2.48 -17.85 3.94
CA SER A 71 -1.04 -17.88 4.26
C SER A 71 -0.27 -16.75 3.58
N GLU A 72 -0.60 -16.44 2.32
CA GLU A 72 0.03 -15.33 1.60
C GLU A 72 -0.36 -13.97 2.17
N MET A 73 -1.61 -13.80 2.61
CA MET A 73 -2.07 -12.60 3.33
C MET A 73 -1.30 -12.41 4.65
N GLU A 74 -1.13 -13.48 5.42
CA GLU A 74 -0.37 -13.45 6.68
C GLU A 74 1.10 -13.13 6.45
N ARG A 75 1.72 -13.73 5.44
CA ARG A 75 3.11 -13.44 5.05
C ARG A 75 3.30 -11.98 4.67
N GLN A 76 2.43 -11.44 3.83
CA GLN A 76 2.46 -10.03 3.42
C GLN A 76 2.25 -9.09 4.63
N ALA A 77 1.34 -9.43 5.54
CA ALA A 77 1.13 -8.67 6.76
C ALA A 77 2.37 -8.69 7.69
N GLN A 78 3.08 -9.82 7.78
CA GLN A 78 4.33 -9.91 8.54
C GLN A 78 5.44 -9.06 7.92
N GLU A 79 5.65 -9.16 6.61
CA GLU A 79 6.68 -8.40 5.89
C GLU A 79 6.55 -6.88 6.12
N TRP A 80 5.35 -6.35 6.30
CA TRP A 80 5.13 -4.93 6.54
C TRP A 80 5.23 -4.50 8.01
N ASN A 81 5.08 -5.42 8.96
CA ASN A 81 5.37 -5.08 10.36
C ASN A 81 6.87 -4.85 10.61
N TYR A 82 7.73 -5.24 9.65
CA TYR A 82 9.17 -5.02 9.68
C TYR A 82 9.66 -3.78 8.91
N VAL A 83 8.74 -3.00 8.32
CA VAL A 83 9.02 -1.72 7.62
C VAL A 83 8.52 -0.56 8.47
#